data_AF-A0A9Q0W3S8-F1
#
_entry.id   AF-A0A9Q0W3S8-F1
#
_cell.length_a   1.000
_cell.length_b   1.000
_cell.length_c   1.000
_cell.angle_alpha   90.00
_cell.angle_beta   90.00
_cell.angle_gamma   90.00
#
_symmetry.space_group_name_H-M   'P 1'
#
loop_
_entity.id
_entity.type
_entity.pdbx_description
1 polymer ?
#
loop_
_entity_poly.entity_id
_entity_poly.type
_entity_poly.pdbx_seq_one_letter_code
_entity_poly.pdbx_strand_id
1 'polypeptide(L)'
;MKMNGAVLVAVAAAIGNLLQGWDNATIAGAVLYIKREFHLESEPTIEGLIVATSLVGATLITTCSGPISDWLGRRPLLIISSVLYFVSGLVMLWSPNVYVLLLARLLDGFGIGLAVTLVPVYISETAPPEIRGLLNTLPQFTGSGGMFLSYCMVFGMSLMEAPSWRVMLGVLFIPSIIYFLLTVFFLPESPRWLVSKGRMLEAKKVLQKLRGREDVSGHIIN
;
A
#
# COMPACT_ATOMS: atom_id res chain seq x y z
N MET A 1 9.91 27.14 11.63
CA MET A 1 9.92 25.67 11.56
C MET A 1 8.88 25.23 10.53
N LYS A 2 9.22 25.13 9.24
CA LYS A 2 8.28 24.69 8.18
C LYS A 2 8.49 23.20 7.91
N MET A 3 8.14 22.36 8.88
CA MET A 3 8.23 20.88 8.82
C MET A 3 7.04 20.23 8.08
N ASN A 4 6.11 21.03 7.55
CA ASN A 4 4.84 20.53 7.02
C ASN A 4 4.99 19.64 5.77
N GLY A 5 6.04 19.82 4.97
CA GLY A 5 6.23 19.11 3.70
C GLY A 5 6.55 17.62 3.89
N ALA A 6 7.58 17.30 4.68
CA ALA A 6 7.98 15.92 4.94
C ALA A 6 6.89 15.11 5.67
N VAL A 7 6.20 15.73 6.63
CA VAL A 7 5.09 15.08 7.35
C VAL A 7 3.94 14.77 6.41
N LEU A 8 3.54 15.72 5.55
CA LEU A 8 2.46 15.51 4.58
C LEU A 8 2.79 14.37 3.60
N VAL A 9 4.02 14.36 3.09
CA VAL A 9 4.51 13.32 2.18
C VAL A 9 4.55 11.95 2.87
N ALA A 10 4.98 11.89 4.14
CA ALA A 10 4.99 10.66 4.91
C ALA A 10 3.58 10.13 5.18
N VAL A 11 2.63 11.00 5.55
CA VAL A 11 1.22 10.63 5.74
C VAL A 11 0.60 10.13 4.43
N ALA A 12 0.84 10.82 3.32
CA ALA A 12 0.34 10.41 2.01
C ALA A 12 0.93 9.07 1.56
N ALA A 13 2.23 8.83 1.80
CA ALA A 13 2.87 7.55 1.52
C ALA A 13 2.34 6.41 2.41
N ALA A 14 2.09 6.69 3.69
CA ALA A 14 1.60 5.74 4.68
C ALA A 14 0.20 5.18 4.35
N ILE A 15 -0.60 5.86 3.53
CA ILE A 15 -1.89 5.33 3.04
C ILE A 15 -1.73 4.00 2.30
N GLY A 16 -0.57 3.73 1.68
CA GLY A 16 -0.29 2.41 1.08
C GLY A 16 -0.30 1.27 2.11
N ASN A 17 0.08 1.54 3.37
CA ASN A 17 0.01 0.56 4.46
C ASN A 17 -1.40 0.49 5.07
N LEU A 18 -2.17 1.59 5.02
CA LEU A 18 -3.59 1.54 5.36
C LEU A 18 -4.33 0.54 4.46
N LEU A 19 -4.06 0.55 3.14
CA LEU A 19 -4.64 -0.40 2.19
C LEU A 19 -4.30 -1.86 2.53
N GLN A 20 -3.05 -2.13 2.93
CA GLN A 20 -2.66 -3.47 3.41
C GLN A 20 -3.50 -3.88 4.64
N GLY A 21 -3.61 -3.00 5.63
CA GLY A 21 -4.40 -3.28 6.83
C GLY A 21 -5.87 -3.54 6.51
N TRP A 22 -6.41 -2.75 5.58
CA TRP A 22 -7.76 -2.92 5.05
C TRP A 22 -7.95 -4.30 4.41
N ASP A 23 -7.10 -4.68 3.47
CA ASP A 23 -7.18 -5.99 2.80
C ASP A 23 -7.18 -7.14 3.80
N ASN A 24 -6.21 -7.15 4.74
CA ASN A 24 -6.08 -8.19 5.76
C ASN A 24 -7.35 -8.37 6.62
N ALA A 25 -8.03 -7.28 6.98
CA ALA A 25 -9.29 -7.37 7.73
C ALA A 25 -10.48 -7.78 6.85
N THR A 26 -10.57 -7.24 5.63
CA THR A 26 -11.68 -7.58 4.73
C THR A 26 -11.67 -9.06 4.37
N ILE A 27 -10.51 -9.67 4.09
CA ILE A 27 -10.43 -11.11 3.78
C ILE A 27 -10.81 -11.98 4.98
N ALA A 28 -10.41 -11.59 6.19
CA ALA A 28 -10.79 -12.30 7.41
C ALA A 28 -12.31 -12.36 7.61
N GLY A 29 -13.03 -11.29 7.28
CA GLY A 29 -14.49 -11.26 7.30
C GLY A 29 -15.14 -11.96 6.10
N ALA A 30 -14.62 -11.69 4.90
CA ALA A 30 -15.17 -12.16 3.63
C ALA A 30 -15.10 -13.69 3.49
N VAL A 31 -14.05 -14.33 4.02
CA VAL A 31 -13.84 -15.79 3.87
C VAL A 31 -15.02 -16.60 4.40
N LEU A 32 -15.70 -16.12 5.45
CA LEU A 32 -16.89 -16.77 6.03
C LEU A 32 -18.03 -16.91 5.01
N TYR A 33 -18.20 -15.92 4.14
CA TYR A 33 -19.26 -15.87 3.13
C TYR A 33 -18.82 -16.53 1.82
N ILE A 34 -17.54 -16.39 1.45
CA ILE A 34 -16.93 -17.07 0.29
C ILE A 34 -17.09 -18.59 0.40
N LYS A 35 -16.85 -19.15 1.60
CA LYS A 35 -17.02 -20.59 1.86
C LYS A 35 -18.44 -21.07 1.54
N ARG A 36 -19.45 -20.32 1.99
CA ARG A 36 -20.86 -20.67 1.80
C ARG A 36 -21.27 -20.60 0.33
N GLU A 37 -20.85 -19.55 -0.39
CA GLU A 37 -21.25 -19.37 -1.79
C GLU A 37 -20.60 -20.39 -2.72
N PHE A 38 -19.31 -20.69 -2.53
CA PHE A 38 -18.59 -21.65 -3.36
C PHE A 38 -18.65 -23.10 -2.85
N HIS A 39 -19.47 -23.39 -1.83
CA HIS A 39 -19.62 -24.71 -1.21
C HIS A 39 -18.27 -25.34 -0.79
N LEU A 40 -17.35 -24.50 -0.28
CA LEU A 40 -15.98 -24.92 0.08
C LEU A 40 -15.89 -25.57 1.48
N GLU A 41 -17.02 -25.89 2.10
CA GLU A 41 -17.07 -26.49 3.45
C GLU A 41 -16.35 -27.85 3.52
N SER A 42 -16.27 -28.56 2.39
CA SER A 42 -15.54 -29.83 2.24
C SER A 42 -14.13 -29.69 1.65
N GLU A 43 -13.69 -28.48 1.26
CA GLU A 43 -12.44 -28.22 0.54
C GLU A 43 -11.55 -27.19 1.27
N PRO A 44 -11.01 -27.52 2.47
CA PRO A 44 -10.21 -26.59 3.27
C PRO A 44 -8.91 -26.15 2.58
N THR A 45 -8.43 -26.91 1.60
CA THR A 45 -7.26 -26.59 0.77
C THR A 45 -7.48 -25.32 -0.06
N ILE A 46 -8.64 -25.20 -0.71
CA ILE A 46 -9.00 -24.07 -1.58
C ILE A 46 -9.23 -22.81 -0.75
N GLU A 47 -9.87 -22.95 0.42
CA GLU A 47 -10.02 -21.85 1.37
C GLU A 47 -8.66 -21.29 1.80
N GLY A 48 -7.77 -22.16 2.27
CA GLY A 48 -6.43 -21.76 2.69
C GLY A 48 -5.67 -21.09 1.54
N LEU A 49 -5.87 -21.58 0.31
CA LEU A 49 -5.27 -21.00 -0.88
C LEU A 49 -5.75 -19.56 -1.14
N ILE A 50 -7.05 -19.27 -0.99
CA ILE A 50 -7.60 -17.91 -1.19
C ILE A 50 -6.90 -16.87 -0.30
N VAL A 51 -6.63 -17.22 0.96
CA VAL A 51 -5.92 -16.34 1.89
C VAL A 51 -4.43 -16.32 1.55
N ALA A 52 -3.80 -17.49 1.37
CA ALA A 52 -2.37 -17.63 1.18
C ALA A 52 -1.86 -17.03 -0.14
N THR A 53 -2.63 -17.06 -1.23
CA THR A 53 -2.20 -16.57 -2.55
C THR A 53 -1.76 -15.11 -2.52
N SER A 54 -2.40 -14.28 -1.71
CA SER A 54 -1.98 -12.88 -1.51
C SER A 54 -0.63 -12.76 -0.83
N LEU A 55 -0.37 -13.58 0.21
CA LEU A 55 0.90 -13.62 0.91
C LEU A 55 2.02 -14.17 0.02
N VAL A 56 1.71 -15.17 -0.81
CA VAL A 56 2.64 -15.69 -1.83
C VAL A 56 3.02 -14.57 -2.79
N GLY A 57 2.03 -13.83 -3.31
CA GLY A 57 2.27 -12.68 -4.19
C GLY A 57 3.15 -11.62 -3.53
N ALA A 58 2.80 -11.23 -2.30
CA ALA A 58 3.55 -10.25 -1.53
C ALA A 58 5.00 -10.68 -1.27
N THR A 59 5.22 -11.96 -0.96
CA THR A 59 6.56 -12.52 -0.72
C THR A 59 7.43 -12.47 -1.97
N LEU A 60 6.88 -12.89 -3.12
CA LEU A 60 7.59 -12.88 -4.39
C LEU A 60 8.01 -11.46 -4.78
N ILE A 61 7.11 -10.50 -4.68
CA ILE A 61 7.39 -9.12 -5.06
C ILE A 61 8.30 -8.43 -4.05
N THR A 62 8.13 -8.65 -2.76
CA THR A 62 9.00 -8.07 -1.72
C THR A 62 10.46 -8.45 -1.96
N THR A 63 10.71 -9.72 -2.27
CA THR A 63 12.06 -10.25 -2.57
C THR A 63 12.72 -9.54 -3.75
N CYS A 64 11.96 -9.21 -4.80
CA CYS A 64 12.49 -8.56 -5.99
C CYS A 64 12.43 -7.02 -5.94
N SER A 65 11.60 -6.44 -5.08
CA SER A 65 11.26 -5.01 -5.09
C SER A 65 12.44 -4.09 -4.73
N GLY A 66 13.37 -4.54 -3.90
CA GLY A 66 14.54 -3.76 -3.48
C GLY A 66 15.40 -3.30 -4.66
N PRO A 67 16.06 -4.22 -5.40
CA PRO A 67 16.87 -3.88 -6.57
C PRO A 67 16.08 -3.12 -7.65
N ILE A 68 14.81 -3.48 -7.87
CA ILE A 68 13.94 -2.80 -8.83
C ILE A 68 13.72 -1.35 -8.42
N SER A 69 13.56 -1.07 -7.11
CA SER A 69 13.37 0.29 -6.60
C SER A 69 14.62 1.16 -6.72
N ASP A 70 15.80 0.57 -6.63
CA ASP A 70 17.07 1.26 -6.85
C ASP A 70 17.29 1.57 -8.33
N TRP A 71 16.79 0.71 -9.22
CA TRP A 71 16.85 0.96 -10.64
C TRP A 71 15.80 1.99 -11.11
N LEU A 72 14.52 1.76 -10.82
CA LEU A 72 13.37 2.50 -11.38
C LEU A 72 12.99 3.75 -10.56
N GLY A 73 13.27 3.75 -9.25
CA GLY A 73 12.82 4.78 -8.32
C GLY A 73 11.72 4.29 -7.39
N ARG A 74 11.48 5.04 -6.31
CA ARG A 74 10.50 4.66 -5.29
C ARG A 74 9.10 5.06 -5.74
N ARG A 75 8.94 6.27 -6.27
CA ARG A 75 7.63 6.81 -6.67
C ARG A 75 6.95 5.97 -7.78
N PRO A 76 7.61 5.58 -8.89
CA PRO A 76 6.98 4.75 -9.92
C PRO A 76 6.46 3.42 -9.39
N LEU A 77 7.19 2.78 -8.47
CA LEU A 77 6.76 1.52 -7.89
C LEU A 77 5.58 1.68 -6.92
N LEU A 78 5.51 2.78 -6.17
CA LEU A 78 4.32 3.11 -5.36
C LEU A 78 3.10 3.38 -6.25
N ILE A 79 3.28 4.00 -7.43
CA ILE A 79 2.20 4.16 -8.42
C ILE A 79 1.76 2.79 -8.93
N ILE A 80 2.69 1.91 -9.32
CA ILE A 80 2.37 0.54 -9.75
C ILE A 80 1.59 -0.21 -8.65
N SER A 81 2.03 -0.11 -7.40
CA SER A 81 1.33 -0.67 -6.24
C SER A 81 -0.12 -0.18 -6.16
N SER A 82 -0.37 1.13 -6.27
CA SER A 82 -1.72 1.68 -6.23
C SER A 82 -2.61 1.22 -7.40
N VAL A 83 -2.04 1.03 -8.59
CA VAL A 83 -2.77 0.48 -9.75
C VAL A 83 -3.11 -1.00 -9.52
N LEU A 84 -2.17 -1.78 -8.96
CA LEU A 84 -2.42 -3.18 -8.64
C LEU A 84 -3.55 -3.34 -7.63
N TYR A 85 -3.56 -2.54 -6.56
CA TYR A 85 -4.66 -2.52 -5.59
C TYR A 85 -6.01 -2.11 -6.21
N PHE A 86 -6.00 -1.12 -7.11
CA PHE A 86 -7.20 -0.70 -7.81
C PHE A 86 -7.77 -1.82 -8.69
N VAL A 87 -6.92 -2.44 -9.51
CA VAL A 87 -7.31 -3.53 -10.40
C VAL A 87 -7.73 -4.76 -9.60
N SER A 88 -7.00 -5.13 -8.54
CA SER A 88 -7.35 -6.27 -7.70
C SER A 88 -8.72 -6.07 -7.05
N GLY A 89 -8.97 -4.92 -6.41
CA GLY A 89 -10.27 -4.58 -5.81
C GLY A 89 -11.41 -4.66 -6.83
N LEU A 90 -11.18 -4.15 -8.03
CA LEU A 90 -12.18 -4.18 -9.10
C LEU A 90 -12.49 -5.61 -9.57
N VAL A 91 -11.47 -6.45 -9.74
CA VAL A 91 -11.65 -7.85 -10.13
C VAL A 91 -12.29 -8.66 -8.99
N MET A 92 -11.96 -8.37 -7.73
CA MET A 92 -12.61 -9.00 -6.56
C MET A 92 -14.10 -8.66 -6.49
N LEU A 93 -14.48 -7.42 -6.82
CA LEU A 93 -15.87 -6.98 -6.83
C LEU A 93 -16.73 -7.74 -7.85
N TRP A 94 -16.17 -8.09 -9.00
CA TRP A 94 -16.88 -8.80 -10.07
C TRP A 94 -16.49 -10.27 -10.23
N SER A 95 -15.83 -10.85 -9.23
CA SER A 95 -15.32 -12.21 -9.34
C SER A 95 -16.47 -13.23 -9.45
N PRO A 96 -16.57 -13.99 -10.57
CA PRO A 96 -17.64 -14.97 -10.76
C PRO A 96 -17.31 -16.33 -10.15
N ASN A 97 -16.03 -16.64 -9.95
CA ASN A 97 -15.57 -17.95 -9.48
C ASN A 97 -14.27 -17.85 -8.68
N VAL A 98 -13.91 -18.94 -8.01
CA VAL A 98 -12.72 -19.01 -7.15
C VAL A 98 -11.42 -18.71 -7.91
N TYR A 99 -11.28 -19.15 -9.17
CA TYR A 99 -10.04 -18.93 -9.93
C TYR A 99 -9.79 -17.45 -10.24
N VAL A 100 -10.85 -16.71 -10.59
CA VAL A 100 -10.76 -15.26 -10.78
C VAL A 100 -10.44 -14.56 -9.47
N LEU A 101 -11.03 -15.03 -8.36
CA LEU A 101 -10.70 -14.53 -7.02
C LEU A 101 -9.22 -14.76 -6.68
N LEU A 102 -8.68 -15.96 -6.94
CA LEU A 102 -7.28 -16.27 -6.70
C LEU A 102 -6.34 -15.38 -7.51
N LEU A 103 -6.66 -15.14 -8.79
CA LEU A 103 -5.90 -14.21 -9.62
C LEU A 103 -5.94 -12.79 -9.04
N ALA A 104 -7.12 -12.33 -8.60
CA ALA A 104 -7.27 -11.02 -8.00
C ALA A 104 -6.47 -10.89 -6.69
N ARG A 105 -6.49 -11.92 -5.83
CA ARG A 105 -5.69 -11.99 -4.59
C ARG A 105 -4.19 -12.00 -4.87
N LEU A 106 -3.74 -12.63 -5.97
CA LEU A 106 -2.33 -12.62 -6.37
C LEU A 106 -1.89 -11.21 -6.78
N LEU A 107 -2.69 -10.53 -7.61
CA LEU A 107 -2.44 -9.14 -8.02
C LEU A 107 -2.44 -8.20 -6.82
N ASP A 108 -3.38 -8.40 -5.90
CA ASP A 108 -3.45 -7.68 -4.65
C ASP A 108 -2.18 -7.86 -3.81
N GLY A 109 -1.74 -9.10 -3.65
CA GLY A 109 -0.49 -9.46 -2.98
C GLY A 109 0.72 -8.73 -3.56
N PHE A 110 0.80 -8.59 -4.90
CA PHE A 110 1.85 -7.81 -5.54
C PHE A 110 1.79 -6.32 -5.14
N GLY A 111 0.59 -5.74 -5.10
CA GLY A 111 0.35 -4.38 -4.62
C GLY A 111 0.81 -4.20 -3.17
N ILE A 112 0.40 -5.12 -2.29
CA ILE A 112 0.79 -5.16 -0.87
C ILE A 112 2.30 -5.21 -0.70
N GLY A 113 2.96 -6.16 -1.37
CA GLY A 113 4.41 -6.36 -1.25
C GLY A 113 5.21 -5.11 -1.61
N LEU A 114 4.81 -4.39 -2.67
CA LEU A 114 5.44 -3.12 -3.04
C LEU A 114 5.21 -2.04 -1.98
N ALA A 115 3.99 -1.84 -1.51
CA ALA A 115 3.68 -0.78 -0.55
C ALA A 115 4.39 -1.00 0.79
N VAL A 116 4.33 -2.22 1.34
CA VAL A 116 4.92 -2.56 2.64
C VAL A 116 6.44 -2.39 2.63
N THR A 117 7.08 -2.74 1.53
CA THR A 117 8.54 -2.66 1.42
C THR A 117 8.99 -1.22 1.15
N LEU A 118 8.32 -0.53 0.23
CA LEU A 118 8.81 0.74 -0.29
C LEU A 118 8.37 1.96 0.51
N VAL A 119 7.21 1.92 1.17
CA VAL A 119 6.73 3.08 1.94
C VAL A 119 7.67 3.41 3.11
N PRO A 120 8.10 2.47 3.97
CA PRO A 120 9.05 2.78 5.04
C PRO A 120 10.40 3.27 4.50
N VAL A 121 10.89 2.68 3.41
CA VAL A 121 12.12 3.11 2.74
C VAL A 121 11.97 4.54 2.23
N TYR A 122 10.89 4.84 1.52
CA TYR A 122 10.59 6.16 0.98
C TYR A 122 10.47 7.22 2.09
N ILE A 123 9.78 6.90 3.19
CA ILE A 123 9.69 7.79 4.35
C ILE A 123 11.07 8.01 4.95
N SER A 124 11.89 6.97 5.12
CA SER A 124 13.24 7.11 5.67
C SER A 124 14.15 8.02 4.84
N GLU A 125 13.97 8.02 3.52
CA GLU A 125 14.75 8.81 2.55
C GLU A 125 14.26 10.26 2.40
N THR A 126 13.00 10.51 2.71
CA THR A 126 12.39 11.85 2.64
C THR A 126 12.34 12.56 3.99
N ALA A 127 12.36 11.80 5.09
CA ALA A 127 12.28 12.32 6.44
C ALA A 127 13.57 13.02 6.88
N PRO A 128 13.44 14.18 7.56
CA PRO A 128 14.59 14.83 8.16
C PRO A 128 15.08 14.02 9.39
N PRO A 129 16.38 14.03 9.71
CA PRO A 129 16.97 13.16 10.74
C PRO A 129 16.29 13.26 12.11
N GLU A 130 15.79 14.43 12.48
CA GLU A 130 15.26 14.72 13.83
C GLU A 130 13.93 14.02 14.11
N ILE A 131 13.09 13.82 13.08
CA ILE A 131 11.77 13.17 13.21
C ILE A 131 11.65 11.88 12.40
N ARG A 132 12.75 11.38 11.81
CA ARG A 132 12.75 10.16 11.00
C ARG A 132 12.18 8.96 11.75
N GLY A 133 12.55 8.80 13.03
CA GLY A 133 12.02 7.73 13.87
C GLY A 133 10.49 7.80 14.01
N LEU A 134 9.95 8.99 14.27
CA LEU A 134 8.51 9.21 14.39
C LEU A 134 7.78 8.98 13.06
N LEU A 135 8.33 9.43 11.94
CA LEU A 135 7.67 9.23 10.63
C LEU A 135 7.69 7.77 10.21
N ASN A 136 8.71 6.99 10.60
CA ASN A 136 8.77 5.56 10.32
C ASN A 136 7.78 4.72 11.13
N THR A 137 7.14 5.26 12.18
CA THR A 137 6.04 4.56 12.87
C THR A 137 4.69 4.77 12.18
N LEU A 138 4.56 5.79 11.32
CA LEU A 138 3.32 6.09 10.59
C LEU A 138 2.79 4.91 9.77
N PRO A 139 3.60 4.17 8.97
CA PRO A 139 3.13 3.02 8.21
C PRO A 139 2.39 2.00 9.08
N GLN A 140 2.96 1.65 10.24
CA GLN A 140 2.37 0.68 11.18
C GLN A 140 1.09 1.22 11.83
N PHE A 141 1.08 2.50 12.21
CA PHE A 141 -0.11 3.16 12.73
C PHE A 141 -1.23 3.17 11.68
N THR A 142 -0.93 3.56 10.44
CA THR A 142 -1.91 3.61 9.36
C THR A 142 -2.41 2.23 8.95
N GLY A 143 -1.55 1.21 8.97
CA GLY A 143 -1.96 -0.17 8.71
C GLY A 143 -2.91 -0.68 9.79
N SER A 144 -2.60 -0.45 11.07
CA SER A 144 -3.49 -0.78 12.18
C SER A 144 -4.82 -0.01 12.09
N GLY A 145 -4.77 1.27 11.71
CA GLY A 145 -5.97 2.08 11.47
C GLY A 145 -6.83 1.57 10.32
N GLY A 146 -6.21 1.17 9.20
CA GLY A 146 -6.90 0.55 8.06
C GLY A 146 -7.59 -0.76 8.43
N MET A 147 -6.89 -1.60 9.21
CA MET A 147 -7.45 -2.84 9.75
C MET A 147 -8.66 -2.57 10.65
N PHE A 148 -8.57 -1.61 11.57
CA PHE A 148 -9.67 -1.22 12.45
C PHE A 148 -10.90 -0.73 11.65
N LEU A 149 -10.71 0.21 10.73
CA LEU A 149 -11.80 0.77 9.92
C LEU A 149 -12.46 -0.31 9.06
N SER A 150 -11.67 -1.21 8.48
CA SER A 150 -12.18 -2.35 7.72
C SER A 150 -13.00 -3.30 8.58
N TYR A 151 -12.56 -3.63 9.80
CA TYR A 151 -13.37 -4.46 10.70
C TYR A 151 -14.69 -3.79 11.09
N CYS A 152 -14.72 -2.47 11.31
CA CYS A 152 -15.97 -1.73 11.50
C CYS A 152 -16.90 -1.86 10.29
N MET A 153 -16.36 -1.73 9.07
CA MET A 153 -17.13 -1.91 7.84
C MET A 153 -17.67 -3.34 7.70
N VAL A 154 -16.82 -4.35 7.88
CA VAL A 154 -17.18 -5.77 7.82
C VAL A 154 -18.28 -6.09 8.84
N PHE A 155 -18.13 -5.61 10.07
CA PHE A 155 -19.15 -5.77 11.11
C PHE A 155 -20.47 -5.12 10.70
N GLY A 156 -20.45 -3.87 10.23
CA GLY A 156 -21.66 -3.19 9.75
C GLY A 156 -22.35 -3.93 8.60
N MET A 157 -21.57 -4.46 7.65
CA MET A 157 -22.09 -5.27 6.55
C MET A 157 -22.65 -6.63 7.01
N SER A 158 -22.06 -7.22 8.05
CA SER A 158 -22.53 -8.50 8.60
C SER A 158 -23.92 -8.42 9.24
N LEU A 159 -24.35 -7.21 9.62
CA LEU A 159 -25.69 -6.94 10.17
C LEU A 159 -26.76 -6.76 9.08
N MET A 160 -26.37 -6.68 7.81
CA MET A 160 -27.32 -6.56 6.69
C MET A 160 -27.96 -7.91 6.38
N GLU A 161 -29.17 -7.90 5.81
CA GLU A 161 -29.91 -9.13 5.46
C GLU A 161 -29.17 -10.01 4.44
N ALA A 162 -28.42 -9.38 3.52
CA ALA A 162 -27.63 -10.07 2.49
C ALA A 162 -26.20 -9.52 2.42
N PRO A 163 -25.29 -9.98 3.31
CA PRO A 163 -23.90 -9.56 3.28
C PRO A 163 -23.19 -10.06 2.02
N SER A 164 -22.54 -9.15 1.29
CA SER A 164 -21.81 -9.49 0.05
C SER A 164 -20.30 -9.41 0.27
N TRP A 165 -19.62 -10.55 0.20
CA TRP A 165 -18.16 -10.62 0.30
C TRP A 165 -17.45 -9.90 -0.85
N ARG A 166 -18.09 -9.85 -2.02
CA ARG A 166 -17.57 -9.12 -3.19
C ARG A 166 -17.44 -7.64 -2.90
N VAL A 167 -18.41 -7.07 -2.19
CA VAL A 167 -18.35 -5.67 -1.75
C VAL A 167 -17.33 -5.51 -0.63
N MET A 168 -17.29 -6.44 0.34
CA MET A 168 -16.30 -6.39 1.43
C MET A 168 -14.86 -6.30 0.90
N LEU A 169 -14.48 -7.15 -0.06
CA LEU A 169 -13.16 -7.12 -0.69
C LEU A 169 -13.04 -6.00 -1.72
N GLY A 170 -14.08 -5.80 -2.53
CA GLY A 170 -14.04 -4.93 -3.69
C GLY A 170 -13.92 -3.46 -3.33
N VAL A 171 -14.49 -3.02 -2.20
CA VAL A 171 -14.43 -1.62 -1.73
C VAL A 171 -12.99 -1.08 -1.64
N LEU A 172 -11.97 -1.95 -1.56
CA LEU A 172 -10.55 -1.62 -1.65
C LEU A 172 -10.21 -0.75 -2.88
N PHE A 173 -10.93 -0.84 -4.00
CA PHE A 173 -10.68 -0.01 -5.18
C PHE A 173 -10.82 1.50 -4.87
N ILE A 174 -11.70 1.89 -3.94
CA ILE A 174 -11.98 3.29 -3.59
C ILE A 174 -10.76 3.97 -2.92
N PRO A 175 -10.25 3.48 -1.78
CA PRO A 175 -9.06 4.06 -1.17
C PRO A 175 -7.81 3.89 -2.05
N SER A 176 -7.78 2.91 -2.96
CA SER A 176 -6.70 2.75 -3.94
C SER A 176 -6.62 3.89 -4.95
N ILE A 177 -7.77 4.43 -5.40
CA ILE A 177 -7.80 5.64 -6.25
C ILE A 177 -7.24 6.83 -5.47
N ILE A 178 -7.64 6.99 -4.21
CA ILE A 178 -7.14 8.08 -3.36
C ILE A 178 -5.62 7.95 -3.22
N TYR A 179 -5.12 6.75 -2.94
CA TYR A 179 -3.70 6.47 -2.85
C TYR A 179 -2.97 6.80 -4.16
N PHE A 180 -3.49 6.34 -5.31
CA PHE A 180 -2.93 6.64 -6.63
C PHE A 180 -2.83 8.16 -6.87
N LEU A 181 -3.91 8.91 -6.64
CA LEU A 181 -3.93 10.36 -6.82
C LEU A 181 -2.90 11.05 -5.90
N LEU A 182 -2.80 10.61 -4.64
CA LEU A 182 -1.83 11.15 -3.70
C LEU A 182 -0.39 10.85 -4.13
N THR A 183 -0.10 9.61 -4.54
CA THR A 183 1.23 9.23 -5.03
C THR A 183 1.61 9.98 -6.31
N VAL A 184 0.68 10.17 -7.23
CA VAL A 184 0.95 10.88 -8.49
C VAL A 184 1.14 12.37 -8.28
N PHE A 185 0.29 13.04 -7.51
CA PHE A 185 0.31 14.50 -7.42
C PHE A 185 1.13 15.06 -6.25
N PHE A 186 1.25 14.32 -5.14
CA PHE A 186 1.86 14.84 -3.91
C PHE A 186 3.23 14.26 -3.58
N LEU A 187 3.50 13.00 -3.92
CA LEU A 187 4.78 12.37 -3.59
C LEU A 187 5.86 12.76 -4.62
N PRO A 188 6.92 13.50 -4.23
CA PRO A 188 8.10 13.65 -5.07
C PRO A 188 8.89 12.32 -5.14
N GLU A 189 9.83 12.22 -6.07
CA GLU A 189 10.79 11.12 -6.04
C GLU A 189 11.75 11.24 -4.84
N SER A 190 12.28 10.11 -4.38
CA SER A 190 13.26 10.08 -3.30
C SER A 190 14.50 10.94 -3.61
N PRO A 191 14.86 11.90 -2.73
CA PRO A 191 16.09 12.67 -2.87
C PRO A 191 17.33 11.78 -2.97
N ARG A 192 17.39 10.71 -2.17
CA ARG A 192 18.50 9.77 -2.13
C ARG A 192 18.64 9.05 -3.47
N TRP A 193 17.53 8.62 -4.05
CA TRP A 193 17.53 8.00 -5.37
C TRP A 193 17.91 9.00 -6.48
N LEU A 194 17.45 10.25 -6.41
CA LEU A 194 17.85 11.27 -7.38
C LEU A 194 19.37 11.53 -7.35
N VAL A 195 19.99 11.55 -6.16
CA VAL A 195 21.45 11.65 -6.01
C VAL A 195 22.15 10.43 -6.61
N SER A 196 21.67 9.20 -6.38
CA SER A 196 22.29 8.00 -6.95
C SER A 196 22.21 7.94 -8.49
N LYS A 197 21.26 8.65 -9.09
CA LYS A 197 21.15 8.83 -10.55
C LYS A 197 21.89 10.07 -11.08
N GLY A 198 22.66 10.77 -10.26
CA GLY A 198 23.40 11.98 -10.65
C GLY A 198 22.52 13.23 -10.85
N ARG A 199 21.23 13.20 -10.49
CA ARG A 199 20.26 14.30 -10.69
C ARG A 199 20.29 15.29 -9.52
N MET A 200 21.45 15.89 -9.27
CA MET A 200 21.72 16.72 -8.09
C MET A 200 20.80 17.95 -7.97
N LEU A 201 20.50 18.62 -9.09
CA LEU A 201 19.64 19.80 -9.11
C LEU A 201 18.20 19.48 -8.69
N GLU A 202 17.69 18.32 -9.12
CA GLU A 202 16.36 17.87 -8.76
C GLU A 202 16.29 17.41 -7.30
N ALA A 203 17.31 16.66 -6.84
CA ALA A 203 17.43 16.27 -5.44
C ALA A 203 17.41 17.50 -4.52
N LYS A 204 18.12 18.57 -4.88
CA LYS A 204 18.11 19.83 -4.13
C LYS A 204 16.72 20.46 -4.09
N LYS A 205 16.01 20.54 -5.22
CA LYS A 205 14.63 21.08 -5.29
C LYS A 205 13.66 20.29 -4.41
N VAL A 206 13.73 18.96 -4.46
CA VAL A 206 12.88 18.10 -3.62
C VAL A 206 13.19 18.31 -2.15
N LEU A 207 14.47 18.33 -1.76
CA LEU A 207 14.87 18.58 -0.37
C LEU A 207 14.44 19.96 0.14
N GLN A 208 14.54 21.01 -0.69
CA GLN A 208 14.04 22.35 -0.36
C GLN A 208 12.53 22.32 -0.10
N LYS A 209 11.76 21.61 -0.94
CA LYS A 209 10.30 21.43 -0.75
C LYS A 209 9.96 20.66 0.52
N LEU A 210 10.71 19.59 0.82
CA LEU A 210 10.48 18.74 2.00
C LEU A 210 10.84 19.46 3.32
N ARG A 211 11.94 20.22 3.33
CA ARG A 211 12.48 20.87 4.53
C ARG A 211 12.01 22.31 4.72
N GLY A 212 11.41 22.92 3.71
CA GLY A 212 10.95 24.31 3.75
C GLY A 212 12.08 25.32 4.00
N ARG A 213 13.31 25.02 3.56
CA ARG A 213 14.51 25.89 3.66
C ARG A 213 15.23 25.96 2.32
N GLU A 214 15.78 27.12 1.98
CA GLU A 214 16.50 27.36 0.72
C GLU A 214 17.91 26.75 0.71
N ASP A 215 18.56 26.64 1.88
CA ASP A 215 19.91 26.10 1.99
C ASP A 215 19.92 24.65 2.52
N VAL A 216 20.29 23.71 1.66
CA VAL A 216 20.34 22.26 1.95
C VAL A 216 21.70 21.66 1.62
N SER A 217 22.68 22.51 1.34
CA SER A 217 24.00 22.18 0.80
C SER A 217 24.82 21.26 1.73
N GLY A 218 24.59 21.31 3.05
CA GLY A 218 25.32 20.50 4.04
C GLY A 218 24.79 19.08 4.30
N HIS A 219 23.66 18.67 3.69
CA HIS A 219 23.02 17.37 3.97
C HIS A 219 22.86 16.45 2.76
N ILE A 220 23.57 16.76 1.67
CA ILE A 220 23.53 15.98 0.43
C ILE A 220 24.36 14.66 0.57
N ILE A 221 25.12 14.50 1.65
CA ILE A 221 26.17 13.46 1.79
C ILE A 221 25.87 12.45 2.93
N ASN A 222 24.80 12.61 3.72
CA ASN A 222 24.44 11.67 4.81
C ASN A 222 23.05 11.05 4.66
#